data_AF-A0A6B2C752-F1
#
_entry.id   AF-A0A6B2C752-F1
#
_cell.length_a   1.000
_cell.length_b   1.000
_cell.length_c   1.000
_cell.angle_alpha   90.00
_cell.angle_beta   90.00
_cell.angle_gamma   90.00
#
_symmetry.space_group_name_H-M   'P 1'
#
loop_
_entity.id
_entity.type
_entity.pdbx_description
1 polymer ?
#
loop_
_entity_poly.entity_id
_entity_poly.type
_entity_poly.pdbx_seq_one_letter_code
_entity_poly.pdbx_strand_id
1 'polypeptide(L)'
;MFKEKILGSIYTGFFEEFFIRPGLSEKEPYEIDLRTKFSRNITLEIPISSSPMDTVSGYEMAVAMALLGGIGVVHRNMSTEEQMSIIKKVKEAPPIRTREIFLTHDQRCQNAIEYMRRNEVRDLPVLKGSAVVGRARYIDLEKECVNNDPVEKYVKEPVKITLKQIRDAKRIIMEGGFDTIAVTDDHDNYLGTIVYKDLFQENSPSLDEEGRLIVGAAVSPFDKERILKIDKYADVIVTDVAHFHNKNVINATKMITKEISKDLVIGNLATEEAVRDVVSEIDKIDGFRVGLGGGSICITPEVTGVYMPTLYAVAEVRDAVDKLNMNVPVIADGGIRSSADIMRALAAGASSVMLGYMLAGTEEASAPKIRVGGSVYKPYRGMASISAIELRYAVDRYSRRTKQVAEGIEGLVPYKGSVYKIVQEI
;
A
#
# COMPACT_ATOMS: atom_id res chain seq x y z
N MET A 1 24.76 17.61 -10.08
CA MET A 1 23.94 16.58 -10.75
C MET A 1 24.13 15.26 -10.01
N PHE A 2 23.08 14.50 -9.74
CA PHE A 2 23.14 13.24 -8.99
C PHE A 2 23.95 12.17 -9.75
N LYS A 3 23.91 12.19 -11.08
CA LYS A 3 24.68 11.32 -11.98
C LYS A 3 26.20 11.39 -11.79
N GLU A 4 26.77 12.57 -11.54
CA GLU A 4 28.22 12.73 -11.32
C GLU A 4 28.72 12.00 -10.07
N LYS A 5 27.83 11.72 -9.11
CA LYS A 5 28.16 10.91 -7.92
C LYS A 5 28.33 9.41 -8.25
N ILE A 6 27.85 8.97 -9.42
CA ILE A 6 27.84 7.56 -9.85
C ILE A 6 28.81 7.31 -11.03
N LEU A 7 28.96 8.28 -11.94
CA LEU A 7 29.77 8.14 -13.17
C LEU A 7 31.28 7.93 -12.98
N GLY A 8 31.82 8.06 -11.76
CA GLY A 8 33.22 7.73 -11.48
C GLY A 8 33.57 6.25 -11.72
N SER A 9 32.58 5.37 -11.80
CA SER A 9 32.73 3.95 -12.09
C SER A 9 31.74 3.52 -13.18
N ILE A 10 32.28 2.92 -14.23
CA ILE A 10 31.58 2.53 -15.46
C ILE A 10 30.50 1.48 -15.11
N TYR A 11 29.24 1.91 -15.01
CA TYR A 11 28.02 1.11 -14.76
C TYR A 11 27.98 0.22 -13.49
N THR A 12 28.43 0.74 -12.35
CA THR A 12 28.05 0.20 -11.02
C THR A 12 26.82 0.96 -10.51
N GLY A 13 25.90 0.30 -9.79
CA GLY A 13 24.59 0.90 -9.50
C GLY A 13 23.65 0.09 -8.60
N PHE A 14 24.11 -1.03 -8.06
CA PHE A 14 23.31 -1.82 -7.12
C PHE A 14 23.28 -1.12 -5.77
N PHE A 15 22.19 -1.26 -5.01
CA PHE A 15 22.07 -0.56 -3.72
C PHE A 15 23.22 -0.92 -2.77
N GLU A 16 23.64 -2.17 -2.76
CA GLU A 16 24.65 -2.73 -1.85
C GLU A 16 26.06 -2.17 -2.08
N GLU A 17 26.32 -1.59 -3.25
CA GLU A 17 27.62 -1.01 -3.61
C GLU A 17 27.82 0.41 -3.05
N PHE A 18 26.74 1.06 -2.58
CA PHE A 18 26.77 2.45 -2.15
C PHE A 18 26.50 2.60 -0.65
N PHE A 19 27.23 3.51 -0.02
CA PHE A 19 26.98 3.93 1.36
C PHE A 19 26.91 5.45 1.41
N ILE A 20 25.98 5.95 2.23
CA ILE A 20 25.85 7.40 2.44
C ILE A 20 26.97 7.81 3.39
N ARG A 21 27.84 8.72 2.94
CA ARG A 21 28.88 9.30 3.79
C ARG A 21 28.21 10.10 4.92
N PRO A 22 28.54 9.83 6.20
CA PRO A 22 28.00 10.61 7.31
C PRO A 22 28.40 12.10 7.22
N GLY A 23 27.47 12.96 7.58
CA GLY A 23 27.68 14.40 7.76
C GLY A 23 27.37 14.83 9.20
N LEU A 24 27.52 16.13 9.48
CA LEU A 24 27.05 16.71 10.75
C LEU A 24 25.51 16.63 10.81
N SER A 25 24.96 16.16 11.93
CA SER A 25 23.52 16.20 12.21
C SER A 25 23.23 17.22 13.31
N GLU A 26 22.20 18.05 13.10
CA GLU A 26 21.69 19.01 14.07
C GLU A 26 20.31 18.63 14.60
N LYS A 27 19.73 17.55 14.07
CA LYS A 27 18.40 17.06 14.43
C LYS A 27 18.48 15.69 15.07
N GLU A 28 17.59 15.47 16.04
CA GLU A 28 17.30 14.16 16.59
C GLU A 28 16.33 13.38 15.68
N PRO A 29 16.32 12.03 15.72
CA PRO A 29 15.46 11.21 14.86
C PRO A 29 13.96 11.55 14.91
N TYR A 30 13.44 11.95 16.08
CA TYR A 30 12.02 12.31 16.25
C TYR A 30 11.66 13.68 15.63
N GLU A 31 12.66 14.47 15.20
CA GLU A 31 12.48 15.77 14.54
C GLU A 31 12.54 15.66 13.00
N ILE A 32 12.74 14.45 12.48
CA ILE A 32 12.84 14.19 11.04
C ILE A 32 11.43 14.13 10.44
N ASP A 33 11.19 15.00 9.46
CA ASP A 33 9.96 15.02 8.68
C ASP A 33 10.08 14.08 7.48
N LEU A 34 9.27 13.03 7.45
CA LEU A 34 9.23 12.02 6.39
C LEU A 34 8.22 12.35 5.29
N ARG A 35 7.48 13.45 5.42
CA ARG A 35 6.46 13.84 4.45
C ARG A 35 7.05 14.04 3.05
N THR A 36 6.37 13.52 2.04
CA THR A 36 6.83 13.58 0.65
C THR A 36 5.66 13.63 -0.33
N LYS A 37 5.97 13.62 -1.63
CA LYS A 37 5.00 13.56 -2.73
C LYS A 37 5.10 12.23 -3.47
N PHE A 38 3.98 11.54 -3.63
CA PHE A 38 3.86 10.38 -4.52
C PHE A 38 3.63 10.81 -5.97
N SER A 39 2.77 11.82 -6.13
CA SER A 39 2.52 12.55 -7.38
C SER A 39 2.37 14.04 -7.04
N ARG A 40 2.19 14.91 -8.04
CA ARG A 40 2.11 16.37 -7.84
C ARG A 40 1.14 16.75 -6.72
N ASN A 41 -0.05 16.14 -6.70
CA ASN A 41 -1.10 16.50 -5.76
C ASN A 41 -1.24 15.52 -4.59
N ILE A 42 -0.63 14.33 -4.65
CA ILE A 42 -0.70 13.34 -3.57
C ILE A 42 0.51 13.46 -2.63
N THR A 43 0.25 13.96 -1.42
CA THR A 43 1.21 13.98 -0.31
C THR A 43 1.10 12.69 0.51
N LEU A 44 2.24 12.16 0.95
CA LEU A 44 2.34 11.04 1.88
C LEU A 44 2.99 11.51 3.18
N GLU A 45 2.63 10.92 4.31
CA GLU A 45 3.30 11.11 5.60
C GLU A 45 4.61 10.33 5.71
N ILE A 46 4.70 9.20 4.98
CA ILE A 46 5.92 8.41 4.82
C ILE A 46 6.20 8.12 3.34
N PRO A 47 7.47 8.01 2.91
CA PRO A 47 7.83 7.87 1.51
C PRO A 47 7.66 6.45 0.95
N ILE A 48 6.60 5.75 1.33
CA ILE A 48 6.39 4.33 1.04
C ILE A 48 5.07 4.10 0.31
N SER A 49 5.14 3.37 -0.79
CA SER A 49 3.99 2.87 -1.54
C SER A 49 4.07 1.35 -1.77
N SER A 50 2.93 0.68 -1.87
CA SER A 50 2.90 -0.76 -2.20
C SER A 50 2.83 -1.00 -3.71
N SER A 51 3.60 -2.00 -4.18
CA SER A 51 3.68 -2.31 -5.61
C SER A 51 2.39 -2.96 -6.15
N PRO A 52 1.92 -2.63 -7.36
CA PRO A 52 0.67 -3.14 -7.93
C PRO A 52 0.77 -4.59 -8.41
N MET A 53 1.00 -5.50 -7.47
CA MET A 53 1.15 -6.93 -7.71
C MET A 53 -0.02 -7.68 -7.07
N ASP A 54 -0.49 -8.73 -7.73
CA ASP A 54 -1.63 -9.54 -7.26
C ASP A 54 -1.38 -10.33 -5.98
N THR A 55 -0.11 -10.49 -5.61
CA THR A 55 0.34 -11.10 -4.36
C THR A 55 0.66 -10.07 -3.28
N VAL A 56 0.53 -8.77 -3.55
CA VAL A 56 0.90 -7.69 -2.64
C VAL A 56 -0.28 -6.75 -2.36
N SER A 57 -0.81 -6.08 -3.37
CA SER A 57 -1.65 -4.88 -3.17
C SER A 57 -3.12 -5.12 -3.50
N GLY A 58 -3.83 -5.71 -2.55
CA GLY A 58 -5.29 -5.83 -2.53
C GLY A 58 -5.96 -4.78 -1.63
N TYR A 59 -7.17 -5.07 -1.17
CA TYR A 59 -7.94 -4.18 -0.29
C TYR A 59 -7.21 -3.91 1.04
N GLU A 60 -6.76 -4.97 1.71
CA GLU A 60 -6.17 -4.92 3.04
C GLU A 60 -4.86 -4.14 3.04
N MET A 61 -3.98 -4.41 2.08
CA MET A 61 -2.73 -3.67 1.88
C MET A 61 -2.98 -2.20 1.57
N ALA A 62 -3.96 -1.88 0.70
CA ALA A 62 -4.25 -0.50 0.35
C ALA A 62 -4.75 0.32 1.55
N VAL A 63 -5.68 -0.25 2.33
CA VAL A 63 -6.15 0.36 3.59
C VAL A 63 -5.00 0.54 4.57
N ALA A 64 -4.20 -0.50 4.80
CA ALA A 64 -3.11 -0.45 5.77
C ALA A 64 -2.03 0.57 5.40
N MET A 65 -1.62 0.62 4.12
CA MET A 65 -0.64 1.62 3.67
C MET A 65 -1.17 3.04 3.83
N ALA A 66 -2.43 3.31 3.46
CA ALA A 66 -3.01 4.63 3.65
C ALA A 66 -3.11 5.00 5.14
N LEU A 67 -3.51 4.07 6.02
CA LEU A 67 -3.55 4.29 7.46
C LEU A 67 -2.17 4.58 8.08
N LEU A 68 -1.12 3.96 7.54
CA LEU A 68 0.27 4.17 7.96
C LEU A 68 0.88 5.46 7.42
N GLY A 69 0.15 6.23 6.61
CA GLY A 69 0.66 7.45 6.00
C GLY A 69 1.37 7.26 4.65
N GLY A 70 1.32 6.06 4.08
CA GLY A 70 1.77 5.76 2.72
C GLY A 70 0.60 5.72 1.73
N ILE A 71 0.76 4.96 0.64
CA ILE A 71 -0.30 4.70 -0.34
C ILE A 71 -0.20 3.28 -0.90
N GLY A 72 -1.33 2.59 -1.05
CA GLY A 72 -1.38 1.33 -1.78
C GLY A 72 -1.81 1.52 -3.23
N VAL A 73 -1.14 0.85 -4.17
CA VAL A 73 -1.52 0.83 -5.59
C VAL A 73 -2.18 -0.50 -5.93
N VAL A 74 -3.50 -0.51 -6.10
CA VAL A 74 -4.27 -1.73 -6.39
C VAL A 74 -3.91 -2.26 -7.79
N HIS A 75 -3.56 -3.54 -7.86
CA HIS A 75 -3.16 -4.19 -9.11
C HIS A 75 -4.31 -4.31 -10.13
N ARG A 76 -3.94 -4.46 -11.42
CA ARG A 76 -4.90 -4.61 -12.53
C ARG A 76 -5.15 -6.05 -12.99
N ASN A 77 -4.57 -7.03 -12.30
CA ASN A 77 -4.70 -8.45 -12.66
C ASN A 77 -6.02 -9.07 -12.16
N MET A 78 -7.13 -8.40 -12.50
CA MET A 78 -8.50 -8.73 -12.13
C MET A 78 -9.47 -8.01 -13.07
N SER A 79 -10.77 -8.33 -13.01
CA SER A 79 -11.78 -7.60 -13.79
C SER A 79 -11.81 -6.10 -13.43
N THR A 80 -12.33 -5.26 -14.33
CA THR A 80 -12.49 -3.83 -14.05
C THR A 80 -13.42 -3.60 -12.86
N GLU A 81 -14.50 -4.38 -12.80
CA GLU A 81 -15.53 -4.32 -11.76
C GLU A 81 -14.97 -4.71 -10.39
N GLU A 82 -14.13 -5.74 -10.32
CA GLU A 82 -13.47 -6.15 -9.09
C GLU A 82 -12.47 -5.09 -8.59
N GLN A 83 -11.66 -4.53 -9.51
CA GLN A 83 -10.71 -3.47 -9.15
C GLN A 83 -11.44 -2.23 -8.61
N MET A 84 -12.53 -1.83 -9.26
CA MET A 84 -13.39 -0.75 -8.78
C MET A 84 -14.02 -1.05 -7.42
N SER A 85 -14.47 -2.29 -7.20
CA SER A 85 -15.04 -2.72 -5.93
C SER A 85 -14.04 -2.57 -4.79
N ILE A 86 -12.79 -2.99 -5.00
CA ILE A 86 -11.70 -2.80 -4.03
C ILE A 86 -11.47 -1.32 -3.76
N ILE A 87 -11.31 -0.49 -4.81
CA ILE A 87 -11.07 0.95 -4.67
C ILE A 87 -12.19 1.61 -3.85
N LYS A 88 -13.45 1.32 -4.16
CA LYS A 88 -14.60 1.84 -3.41
C LYS A 88 -14.58 1.45 -1.94
N LYS A 89 -14.31 0.17 -1.66
CA LYS A 89 -14.16 -0.30 -0.27
C LYS A 89 -13.05 0.43 0.47
N VAL A 90 -11.92 0.74 -0.18
CA VAL A 90 -10.86 1.56 0.44
C VAL A 90 -11.37 2.96 0.76
N LYS A 91 -12.13 3.60 -0.14
CA LYS A 91 -12.71 4.93 0.11
C LYS A 91 -13.79 4.92 1.21
N GLU A 92 -14.46 3.79 1.42
CA GLU A 92 -15.45 3.58 2.48
C GLU A 92 -14.82 3.13 3.81
N ALA A 93 -13.56 2.71 3.78
CA ALA A 93 -12.87 2.22 4.97
C ALA A 93 -12.68 3.36 5.99
N PRO A 94 -12.81 3.06 7.29
CA PRO A 94 -12.61 4.06 8.33
C PRO A 94 -11.18 4.63 8.27
N PRO A 95 -10.98 5.97 8.37
CA PRO A 95 -9.66 6.59 8.38
C PRO A 95 -8.89 6.39 9.70
N ILE A 96 -9.25 5.34 10.46
CA ILE A 96 -8.61 4.89 11.69
C ILE A 96 -8.61 3.37 11.64
N ARG A 97 -7.52 2.75 12.11
CA ARG A 97 -7.41 1.29 12.16
C ARG A 97 -8.52 0.69 13.02
N THR A 98 -9.29 -0.21 12.43
CA THR A 98 -10.28 -1.05 13.11
C THR A 98 -9.82 -2.51 13.14
N ARG A 99 -10.35 -3.26 14.10
CA ARG A 99 -10.17 -4.72 14.22
C ARG A 99 -11.53 -5.40 14.31
N GLU A 100 -11.65 -6.60 13.77
CA GLU A 100 -12.82 -7.45 13.96
C GLU A 100 -12.76 -8.18 15.30
N ILE A 101 -12.78 -7.42 16.41
CA ILE A 101 -12.82 -7.96 17.76
C ILE A 101 -14.11 -7.54 18.45
N PHE A 102 -14.90 -8.53 18.84
CA PHE A 102 -16.17 -8.37 19.52
C PHE A 102 -16.52 -9.67 20.25
N LEU A 103 -17.51 -9.63 21.13
CA LEU A 103 -18.12 -10.80 21.75
C LEU A 103 -19.50 -11.03 21.14
N THR A 104 -19.93 -12.28 20.98
CA THR A 104 -21.34 -12.55 20.70
C THR A 104 -22.12 -12.62 22.02
N HIS A 105 -23.39 -12.21 21.99
CA HIS A 105 -24.22 -12.17 23.20
C HIS A 105 -24.36 -13.53 23.93
N ASP A 106 -24.28 -14.62 23.17
CA ASP A 106 -24.44 -16.01 23.60
C ASP A 106 -23.09 -16.67 23.95
N GLN A 107 -21.98 -15.94 23.72
CA GLN A 107 -20.65 -16.39 24.07
C GLN A 107 -20.57 -16.63 25.58
N ARG A 108 -19.92 -17.71 25.97
CA ARG A 108 -19.72 -18.08 27.38
C ARG A 108 -18.66 -17.20 28.03
N CYS A 109 -18.88 -16.77 29.28
CA CYS A 109 -17.96 -15.86 29.99
C CYS A 109 -16.50 -16.32 29.96
N GLN A 110 -16.21 -17.60 30.22
CA GLN A 110 -14.83 -18.10 30.24
C GLN A 110 -14.14 -17.90 28.88
N ASN A 111 -14.84 -18.21 27.79
CA ASN A 111 -14.32 -18.00 26.44
C ASN A 111 -14.17 -16.51 26.13
N ALA A 112 -15.09 -15.66 26.61
CA ALA A 112 -14.99 -14.21 26.46
C ALA A 112 -13.78 -13.63 27.22
N ILE A 113 -13.57 -14.03 28.48
CA ILE A 113 -12.43 -13.64 29.31
C ILE A 113 -11.12 -14.05 28.65
N GLU A 114 -11.01 -15.28 28.16
CA GLU A 114 -9.82 -15.76 27.44
C GLU A 114 -9.58 -14.98 26.14
N TYR A 115 -10.65 -14.73 25.38
CA TYR A 115 -10.59 -13.94 24.15
C TYR A 115 -10.12 -12.50 24.40
N MET A 116 -10.65 -11.85 25.45
CA MET A 116 -10.25 -10.50 25.86
C MET A 116 -8.78 -10.47 26.31
N ARG A 117 -8.35 -11.48 27.09
CA ARG A 117 -6.95 -11.62 27.52
C ARG A 117 -6.01 -11.77 26.33
N ARG A 118 -6.36 -12.61 25.36
CA ARG A 118 -5.56 -12.83 24.15
C ARG A 118 -5.46 -11.59 23.26
N ASN A 119 -6.49 -10.75 23.25
CA ASN A 119 -6.49 -9.48 22.50
C ASN A 119 -5.90 -8.30 23.30
N GLU A 120 -5.61 -8.51 24.60
CA GLU A 120 -5.08 -7.52 25.53
C GLU A 120 -6.01 -6.29 25.65
N VAL A 121 -7.30 -6.54 25.88
CA VAL A 121 -8.32 -5.49 26.02
C VAL A 121 -9.17 -5.73 27.27
N ARG A 122 -9.50 -4.66 27.99
CA ARG A 122 -10.32 -4.68 29.21
C ARG A 122 -11.81 -4.61 28.94
N ASP A 123 -12.22 -4.21 27.75
CA ASP A 123 -13.61 -4.22 27.31
C ASP A 123 -13.72 -4.55 25.81
N LEU A 124 -14.89 -5.06 25.42
CA LEU A 124 -15.24 -5.34 24.03
C LEU A 124 -16.72 -5.04 23.77
N PRO A 125 -17.09 -4.64 22.55
CA PRO A 125 -18.49 -4.58 22.14
C PRO A 125 -19.10 -5.98 22.07
N VAL A 126 -20.40 -6.05 22.35
CA VAL A 126 -21.20 -7.26 22.32
C VAL A 126 -22.20 -7.17 21.19
N LEU A 127 -22.19 -8.16 20.30
CA LEU A 127 -23.05 -8.22 19.12
C LEU A 127 -24.18 -9.24 19.26
N LYS A 128 -25.32 -8.92 18.66
CA LYS A 128 -26.40 -9.86 18.34
C LYS A 128 -26.69 -9.79 16.85
N GLY A 129 -26.19 -10.77 16.08
CA GLY A 129 -26.11 -10.63 14.63
C GLY A 129 -25.13 -9.51 14.26
N SER A 130 -25.54 -8.57 13.40
CA SER A 130 -24.75 -7.38 13.06
C SER A 130 -24.89 -6.23 14.04
N ALA A 131 -25.89 -6.26 14.94
CA ALA A 131 -26.21 -5.13 15.80
C ALA A 131 -25.32 -5.10 17.06
N VAL A 132 -24.79 -3.93 17.39
CA VAL A 132 -24.07 -3.67 18.66
C VAL A 132 -25.09 -3.47 19.78
N VAL A 133 -25.26 -4.49 20.63
CA VAL A 133 -26.26 -4.50 21.71
C VAL A 133 -25.71 -4.02 23.05
N GLY A 134 -24.39 -3.92 23.20
CA GLY A 134 -23.78 -3.38 24.40
C GLY A 134 -22.27 -3.58 24.47
N ARG A 135 -21.72 -3.55 25.69
CA ARG A 135 -20.30 -3.75 25.99
C ARG A 135 -20.15 -4.71 27.16
N ALA A 136 -19.13 -5.57 27.12
CA ALA A 136 -18.72 -6.35 28.29
C ALA A 136 -17.33 -5.90 28.77
N ARG A 137 -17.14 -5.85 30.09
CA ARG A 137 -15.85 -5.56 30.72
C ARG A 137 -15.26 -6.83 31.31
N TYR A 138 -13.95 -6.99 31.15
CA TYR A 138 -13.19 -8.11 31.69
C TYR A 138 -13.45 -8.30 33.19
N ILE A 139 -13.35 -7.20 33.95
CA ILE A 139 -13.51 -7.21 35.41
C ILE A 139 -14.94 -7.55 35.87
N ASP A 140 -15.95 -7.23 35.06
CA ASP A 140 -17.35 -7.56 35.37
C ASP A 140 -17.58 -9.06 35.12
N LEU A 141 -17.10 -9.59 33.99
CA LEU A 141 -17.18 -11.02 33.69
C LEU A 141 -16.41 -11.87 34.71
N GLU A 142 -15.24 -11.42 35.14
CA GLU A 142 -14.42 -12.13 36.12
C GLU A 142 -15.07 -12.18 37.52
N LYS A 143 -15.75 -11.10 37.93
CA LYS A 143 -16.34 -10.99 39.27
C LYS A 143 -17.77 -11.53 39.36
N GLU A 144 -18.59 -11.24 38.36
CA GLU A 144 -20.03 -11.46 38.41
C GLU A 144 -20.44 -12.77 37.72
N CYS A 145 -19.61 -13.33 36.84
CA CYS A 145 -20.04 -14.49 36.08
C CYS A 145 -20.09 -15.79 36.88
N VAL A 146 -21.30 -16.32 37.03
CA VAL A 146 -21.58 -17.58 37.72
C VAL A 146 -21.86 -18.68 36.68
N ASN A 147 -21.40 -19.91 36.95
CA ASN A 147 -21.69 -21.12 36.15
C ASN A 147 -21.39 -21.00 34.64
N ASN A 148 -20.45 -20.14 34.26
CA ASN A 148 -20.11 -19.89 32.85
C ASN A 148 -21.35 -19.50 32.02
N ASP A 149 -22.15 -18.60 32.56
CA ASP A 149 -23.30 -18.03 31.89
C ASP A 149 -22.94 -17.34 30.55
N PRO A 150 -23.93 -17.12 29.67
CA PRO A 150 -23.74 -16.30 28.47
C PRO A 150 -23.45 -14.83 28.83
N VAL A 151 -22.66 -14.15 27.99
CA VAL A 151 -22.24 -12.75 28.17
C VAL A 151 -23.43 -11.80 28.25
N GLU A 152 -24.55 -12.09 27.58
CA GLU A 152 -25.76 -11.24 27.57
C GLU A 152 -26.25 -10.80 28.96
N LYS A 153 -26.01 -11.60 30.01
CA LYS A 153 -26.40 -11.28 31.39
C LYS A 153 -25.56 -10.17 32.03
N TYR A 154 -24.37 -9.90 31.50
CA TYR A 154 -23.37 -8.98 32.06
C TYR A 154 -23.08 -7.78 31.13
N VAL A 155 -23.94 -7.58 30.12
CA VAL A 155 -23.82 -6.49 29.15
C VAL A 155 -24.14 -5.15 29.81
N LYS A 156 -23.30 -4.15 29.55
CA LYS A 156 -23.52 -2.74 29.87
C LYS A 156 -23.90 -1.97 28.60
N GLU A 157 -24.30 -0.71 28.77
CA GLU A 157 -24.62 0.20 27.66
C GLU A 157 -23.54 0.18 26.55
N PRO A 158 -23.96 0.17 25.27
CA PRO A 158 -23.02 0.16 24.15
C PRO A 158 -22.21 1.45 24.10
N VAL A 159 -20.92 1.31 23.79
CA VAL A 159 -20.05 2.43 23.41
C VAL A 159 -19.75 2.28 21.93
N LYS A 160 -20.41 3.09 21.10
CA LYS A 160 -20.33 3.02 19.65
C LYS A 160 -20.33 4.41 19.01
N ILE A 161 -19.73 4.52 17.84
CA ILE A 161 -19.70 5.71 17.00
C ILE A 161 -20.01 5.35 15.55
N THR A 162 -20.53 6.32 14.80
CA THR A 162 -20.63 6.20 13.35
C THR A 162 -19.34 6.65 12.67
N LEU A 163 -19.16 6.33 11.38
CA LEU A 163 -18.05 6.85 10.56
C LEU A 163 -17.96 8.39 10.59
N LYS A 164 -19.10 9.08 10.69
CA LYS A 164 -19.16 10.55 10.79
C LYS A 164 -18.54 11.08 12.08
N GLN A 165 -18.58 10.28 13.14
CA GLN A 165 -18.07 10.61 14.47
C GLN A 165 -16.66 10.06 14.73
N ILE A 166 -16.00 9.48 13.72
CA ILE A 166 -14.72 8.79 13.91
C ILE A 166 -13.61 9.70 14.46
N ARG A 167 -13.68 11.00 14.18
CA ARG A 167 -12.76 12.01 14.73
C ARG A 167 -12.89 12.18 16.25
N ASP A 168 -14.06 11.88 16.81
CA ASP A 168 -14.29 11.91 18.26
C ASP A 168 -13.82 10.64 18.97
N ALA A 169 -13.45 9.57 18.24
CA ALA A 169 -13.10 8.28 18.82
C ALA A 169 -12.04 8.39 19.93
N LYS A 170 -10.98 9.16 19.69
CA LYS A 170 -9.90 9.36 20.67
C LYS A 170 -10.39 10.05 21.94
N ARG A 171 -11.21 11.08 21.79
CA ARG A 171 -11.81 11.82 22.91
C ARG A 171 -12.73 10.92 23.73
N ILE A 172 -13.63 10.18 23.07
CA ILE A 172 -14.61 9.30 23.74
C ILE A 172 -13.90 8.18 24.51
N ILE A 173 -12.89 7.54 23.90
CA ILE A 173 -12.12 6.48 24.57
C ILE A 173 -11.40 7.03 25.81
N MET A 174 -10.76 8.20 25.70
CA MET A 174 -10.01 8.80 26.81
C MET A 174 -10.93 9.28 27.95
N GLU A 175 -12.00 10.01 27.65
CA GLU A 175 -12.95 10.52 28.66
C GLU A 175 -13.71 9.39 29.37
N GLY A 176 -14.07 8.34 28.63
CA GLY A 176 -14.79 7.18 29.16
C GLY A 176 -13.91 6.13 29.82
N GLY A 177 -12.58 6.22 29.69
CA GLY A 177 -11.64 5.22 30.19
C GLY A 177 -11.85 3.84 29.56
N PHE A 178 -12.26 3.79 28.28
CA PHE A 178 -12.50 2.56 27.53
C PHE A 178 -11.20 2.05 26.91
N ASP A 179 -11.12 0.75 26.64
CA ASP A 179 -10.07 0.19 25.78
C ASP A 179 -10.53 0.10 24.32
N THR A 180 -11.85 0.01 24.10
CA THR A 180 -12.41 -0.18 22.77
C THR A 180 -13.65 0.66 22.53
N ILE A 181 -13.92 0.95 21.25
CA ILE A 181 -15.17 1.54 20.79
C ILE A 181 -15.62 0.89 19.49
N ALA A 182 -16.89 0.52 19.40
CA ALA A 182 -17.45 -0.04 18.17
C ALA A 182 -17.69 1.06 17.14
N VAL A 183 -17.39 0.77 15.88
CA VAL A 183 -17.76 1.59 14.72
C VAL A 183 -18.95 0.93 14.06
N THR A 184 -20.00 1.71 13.80
CA THR A 184 -21.21 1.24 13.11
C THR A 184 -21.52 2.08 11.87
N ASP A 185 -22.34 1.54 10.99
CA ASP A 185 -23.03 2.34 9.97
C ASP A 185 -24.19 3.15 10.59
N ASP A 186 -24.91 3.91 9.75
CA ASP A 186 -26.08 4.69 10.15
C ASP A 186 -27.28 3.80 10.57
N HIS A 187 -27.22 2.48 10.37
CA HIS A 187 -28.27 1.50 10.71
C HIS A 187 -27.88 0.59 11.89
N ASP A 188 -26.87 0.97 12.67
CA ASP A 188 -26.34 0.20 13.81
C ASP A 188 -25.66 -1.14 13.47
N ASN A 189 -25.31 -1.38 12.21
CA ASN A 189 -24.52 -2.55 11.83
C ASN A 189 -23.05 -2.33 12.19
N TYR A 190 -22.45 -3.32 12.83
CA TYR A 190 -21.04 -3.34 13.20
C TYR A 190 -20.12 -3.34 11.97
N LEU A 191 -19.20 -2.38 11.95
CA LEU A 191 -18.16 -2.23 10.92
C LEU A 191 -16.76 -2.59 11.43
N GLY A 192 -16.55 -2.57 12.75
CA GLY A 192 -15.24 -2.84 13.36
C GLY A 192 -15.11 -2.24 14.76
N THR A 193 -14.02 -2.55 15.43
CA THR A 193 -13.69 -2.04 16.76
C THR A 193 -12.39 -1.25 16.69
N ILE A 194 -12.41 0.00 17.14
CA ILE A 194 -11.20 0.79 17.37
C ILE A 194 -10.65 0.40 18.74
N VAL A 195 -9.36 0.14 18.82
CA VAL A 195 -8.67 -0.18 20.08
C VAL A 195 -7.80 1.00 20.49
N TYR A 196 -7.82 1.37 21.77
CA TYR A 196 -7.07 2.49 22.33
C TYR A 196 -5.60 2.50 21.89
N LYS A 197 -4.93 1.32 21.92
CA LYS A 197 -3.53 1.19 21.51
C LYS A 197 -3.26 1.57 20.05
N ASP A 198 -4.25 1.41 19.17
CA ASP A 198 -4.11 1.74 17.75
C ASP A 198 -4.30 3.23 17.45
N LEU A 199 -4.77 4.04 18.41
CA LEU A 199 -4.96 5.49 18.27
C LEU A 199 -3.69 6.32 18.45
N PHE A 200 -2.60 5.70 18.93
CA PHE A 200 -1.31 6.35 19.17
C PHE A 200 -0.25 5.90 18.17
N GLN A 201 -0.67 5.56 16.94
CA GLN A 201 0.27 5.39 15.85
C GLN A 201 1.03 6.70 15.62
N GLU A 202 2.33 6.59 15.34
CA GLU A 202 3.21 7.75 15.14
C GLU A 202 2.84 8.51 13.87
N ASN A 203 2.44 7.78 12.82
CA ASN A 203 2.11 8.36 11.54
C ASN A 203 0.61 8.66 11.44
N SER A 204 0.31 9.81 10.83
CA SER A 204 -1.06 10.15 10.46
C SER A 204 -1.49 9.38 9.20
N PRO A 205 -2.78 9.05 9.06
CA PRO A 205 -3.27 8.43 7.84
C PRO A 205 -3.20 9.40 6.65
N SER A 206 -2.89 8.89 5.47
CA SER A 206 -2.97 9.62 4.21
C SER A 206 -4.42 9.71 3.74
N LEU A 207 -4.97 10.93 3.73
CA LEU A 207 -6.38 11.20 3.42
C LEU A 207 -6.53 12.11 2.21
N ASP A 208 -7.65 11.94 1.50
CA ASP A 208 -8.10 12.88 0.48
C ASP A 208 -8.76 14.13 1.10
N GLU A 209 -9.18 15.07 0.25
CA GLU A 209 -9.84 16.31 0.68
C GLU A 209 -11.16 16.10 1.44
N GLU A 210 -11.80 14.94 1.26
CA GLU A 210 -13.03 14.54 1.96
C GLU A 210 -12.74 13.79 3.28
N GLY A 211 -11.47 13.54 3.60
CA GLY A 211 -11.04 12.81 4.80
C GLY A 211 -11.13 11.29 4.68
N ARG A 212 -11.20 10.75 3.46
CA ARG A 212 -11.19 9.30 3.18
C ARG A 212 -9.77 8.84 2.87
N LEU A 213 -9.47 7.57 3.10
CA LEU A 213 -8.16 7.00 2.76
C LEU A 213 -7.84 7.18 1.27
N ILE A 214 -6.61 7.58 0.95
CA ILE A 214 -6.16 7.66 -0.44
C ILE A 214 -5.84 6.27 -1.02
N VAL A 215 -6.03 6.11 -2.32
CA VAL A 215 -5.73 4.85 -3.03
C VAL A 215 -5.27 5.09 -4.47
N GLY A 216 -4.22 4.38 -4.86
CA GLY A 216 -3.75 4.33 -6.25
C GLY A 216 -4.30 3.12 -6.98
N ALA A 217 -4.37 3.20 -8.30
CA ALA A 217 -4.80 2.09 -9.14
C ALA A 217 -3.88 1.91 -10.35
N ALA A 218 -3.37 0.70 -10.52
CA ALA A 218 -2.61 0.35 -11.71
C ALA A 218 -3.52 0.14 -12.92
N VAL A 219 -3.09 0.57 -14.10
CA VAL A 219 -3.82 0.43 -15.35
C VAL A 219 -2.89 0.14 -16.52
N SER A 220 -3.43 -0.48 -17.56
CA SER A 220 -2.77 -0.51 -18.87
C SER A 220 -3.17 0.74 -19.65
N PRO A 221 -2.23 1.47 -20.29
CA PRO A 221 -2.55 2.58 -21.17
C PRO A 221 -3.48 2.21 -22.34
N PHE A 222 -3.58 0.92 -22.68
CA PHE A 222 -4.44 0.41 -23.75
C PHE A 222 -5.88 0.11 -23.29
N ASP A 223 -6.17 0.17 -21.99
CA ASP A 223 -7.47 -0.17 -21.42
C ASP A 223 -8.22 1.10 -21.01
N LYS A 224 -8.63 1.87 -22.02
CA LYS A 224 -9.30 3.17 -21.85
C LYS A 224 -10.58 3.05 -21.02
N GLU A 225 -11.38 2.01 -21.22
CA GLU A 225 -12.63 1.81 -20.49
C GLU A 225 -12.39 1.65 -18.99
N ARG A 226 -11.42 0.80 -18.61
CA ARG A 226 -11.01 0.63 -17.21
C ARG A 226 -10.52 1.94 -16.61
N ILE A 227 -9.67 2.67 -17.33
CA ILE A 227 -9.11 3.94 -16.89
C ILE A 227 -10.22 4.94 -16.53
N LEU A 228 -11.18 5.17 -17.43
CA LEU A 228 -12.27 6.13 -17.20
C LEU A 228 -13.21 5.72 -16.06
N LYS A 229 -13.37 4.41 -15.82
CA LYS A 229 -14.14 3.87 -14.70
C LYS A 229 -13.40 4.09 -13.37
N ILE A 230 -12.09 3.88 -13.35
CA ILE A 230 -11.21 4.01 -12.18
C ILE A 230 -10.97 5.47 -11.78
N ASP A 231 -10.80 6.38 -12.75
CA ASP A 231 -10.56 7.82 -12.53
C ASP A 231 -11.61 8.48 -11.60
N LYS A 232 -12.82 7.93 -11.58
CA LYS A 232 -13.92 8.43 -10.75
C LYS A 232 -13.75 8.16 -9.25
N TYR A 233 -12.90 7.21 -8.86
CA TYR A 233 -12.83 6.73 -7.47
C TYR A 233 -11.41 6.66 -6.91
N ALA A 234 -10.40 6.37 -7.75
CA ALA A 234 -9.02 6.39 -7.33
C ALA A 234 -8.50 7.83 -7.17
N ASP A 235 -7.48 8.01 -6.35
CA ASP A 235 -6.84 9.32 -6.14
C ASP A 235 -5.69 9.55 -7.13
N VAL A 236 -5.09 8.46 -7.62
CA VAL A 236 -4.00 8.48 -8.61
C VAL A 236 -4.05 7.25 -9.51
N ILE A 237 -3.79 7.48 -10.80
CA ILE A 237 -3.70 6.43 -11.82
C ILE A 237 -2.22 6.14 -12.09
N VAL A 238 -1.83 4.87 -12.05
CA VAL A 238 -0.45 4.43 -12.29
C VAL A 238 -0.41 3.56 -13.54
N THR A 239 0.27 4.00 -14.59
CA THR A 239 0.45 3.12 -15.76
C THR A 239 1.41 1.99 -15.40
N ASP A 240 1.01 0.76 -15.66
CA ASP A 240 1.76 -0.43 -15.29
C ASP A 240 2.17 -1.22 -16.53
N VAL A 241 3.30 -0.82 -17.11
CA VAL A 241 3.94 -1.50 -18.25
C VAL A 241 5.42 -1.68 -18.00
N ALA A 242 5.99 -2.79 -18.50
CA ALA A 242 7.40 -3.10 -18.28
C ALA A 242 8.37 -2.07 -18.91
N HIS A 243 7.98 -1.48 -20.03
CA HIS A 243 8.80 -0.50 -20.76
C HIS A 243 7.92 0.57 -21.37
N PHE A 244 7.86 1.72 -20.70
CA PHE A 244 7.01 2.85 -21.06
C PHE A 244 7.55 3.66 -22.24
N HIS A 245 8.87 3.68 -22.44
CA HIS A 245 9.55 4.34 -23.57
C HIS A 245 9.36 3.58 -24.89
N ASN A 246 8.09 3.29 -25.20
CA ASN A 246 7.63 2.62 -26.40
C ASN A 246 6.60 3.52 -27.08
N LYS A 247 6.77 3.77 -28.37
CA LYS A 247 5.92 4.70 -29.13
C LYS A 247 4.41 4.41 -29.02
N ASN A 248 4.01 3.13 -28.99
CA ASN A 248 2.59 2.78 -28.87
C ASN A 248 2.05 3.05 -27.46
N VAL A 249 2.86 2.83 -26.43
CA VAL A 249 2.52 3.15 -25.03
C VAL A 249 2.40 4.66 -24.85
N ILE A 250 3.37 5.42 -25.35
CA ILE A 250 3.36 6.89 -25.30
C ILE A 250 2.11 7.43 -25.99
N ASN A 251 1.82 6.97 -27.21
CA ASN A 251 0.63 7.38 -27.96
C ASN A 251 -0.67 7.03 -27.23
N ALA A 252 -0.79 5.82 -26.69
CA ALA A 252 -1.98 5.40 -25.94
C ALA A 252 -2.15 6.26 -24.68
N THR A 253 -1.06 6.51 -23.96
CA THR A 253 -1.09 7.36 -22.76
C THR A 253 -1.46 8.80 -23.09
N LYS A 254 -0.89 9.37 -24.16
CA LYS A 254 -1.25 10.71 -24.67
C LYS A 254 -2.75 10.84 -24.93
N MET A 255 -3.38 9.83 -25.51
CA MET A 255 -4.82 9.85 -25.77
C MET A 255 -5.65 9.91 -24.49
N ILE A 256 -5.30 9.11 -23.46
CA ILE A 256 -6.09 9.06 -22.22
C ILE A 256 -5.95 10.31 -21.36
N THR A 257 -4.82 11.04 -21.43
CA THR A 257 -4.59 12.24 -20.59
C THR A 257 -5.66 13.32 -20.75
N LYS A 258 -6.32 13.37 -21.91
CA LYS A 258 -7.38 14.33 -22.23
C LYS A 258 -8.70 14.04 -21.53
N GLU A 259 -8.86 12.85 -20.98
CA GLU A 259 -10.14 12.34 -20.48
C GLU A 259 -10.09 11.94 -19.00
N ILE A 260 -8.92 12.06 -18.35
CA ILE A 260 -8.73 11.74 -16.93
C ILE A 260 -8.52 13.00 -16.10
N SER A 261 -9.15 13.03 -14.94
CA SER A 261 -9.07 14.14 -14.00
C SER A 261 -7.96 13.94 -12.96
N LYS A 262 -7.71 12.70 -12.53
CA LYS A 262 -6.78 12.37 -11.45
C LYS A 262 -5.32 12.45 -11.88
N ASP A 263 -4.43 12.47 -10.89
CA ASP A 263 -2.99 12.46 -11.14
C ASP A 263 -2.59 11.21 -11.93
N LEU A 264 -1.70 11.37 -12.90
CA LEU A 264 -1.15 10.29 -13.70
C LEU A 264 0.33 10.06 -13.41
N VAL A 265 0.64 8.92 -12.81
CA VAL A 265 2.00 8.41 -12.66
C VAL A 265 2.31 7.50 -13.85
N ILE A 266 3.40 7.80 -14.57
CA ILE A 266 3.80 7.03 -15.74
C ILE A 266 5.06 6.20 -15.50
N GLY A 267 5.08 5.00 -16.07
CA GLY A 267 6.20 4.10 -15.93
C GLY A 267 5.93 2.67 -16.43
N ASN A 268 6.94 1.81 -16.46
CA ASN A 268 8.28 2.08 -15.92
C ASN A 268 9.23 2.74 -16.94
N LEU A 269 10.02 3.70 -16.46
CA LEU A 269 11.11 4.38 -17.16
C LEU A 269 12.44 4.12 -16.45
N ALA A 270 13.55 4.42 -17.12
CA ALA A 270 14.87 4.24 -16.51
C ALA A 270 15.94 5.25 -16.97
N THR A 271 15.78 5.94 -18.10
CA THR A 271 16.81 6.80 -18.69
C THR A 271 16.38 8.25 -18.82
N GLU A 272 17.35 9.17 -18.85
CA GLU A 272 17.10 10.60 -19.14
C GLU A 272 16.46 10.80 -20.52
N GLU A 273 16.88 10.03 -21.54
CA GLU A 273 16.29 10.08 -22.89
C GLU A 273 14.81 9.72 -22.87
N ALA A 274 14.44 8.66 -22.13
CA ALA A 274 13.06 8.24 -22.01
C ALA A 274 12.18 9.33 -21.39
N VAL A 275 12.68 10.05 -20.39
CA VAL A 275 11.97 11.18 -19.79
C VAL A 275 11.77 12.30 -20.80
N ARG A 276 12.83 12.70 -21.53
CA ARG A 276 12.77 13.79 -22.51
C ARG A 276 11.77 13.50 -23.62
N ASP A 277 11.80 12.29 -24.18
CA ASP A 277 10.88 11.90 -25.25
C ASP A 277 9.44 11.88 -24.76
N VAL A 278 9.20 11.32 -23.57
CA VAL A 278 7.85 11.23 -23.00
C VAL A 278 7.27 12.60 -22.66
N VAL A 279 8.06 13.49 -22.05
CA VAL A 279 7.64 14.86 -21.72
C VAL A 279 7.39 15.68 -22.99
N SER A 280 8.10 15.40 -24.09
CA SER A 280 7.84 16.08 -25.38
C SER A 280 6.51 15.69 -26.03
N GLU A 281 5.91 14.57 -25.61
CA GLU A 281 4.72 14.00 -26.23
C GLU A 281 3.48 14.02 -25.32
N ILE A 282 3.65 14.04 -24.01
CA ILE A 282 2.58 13.93 -23.02
C ILE A 282 2.56 15.14 -22.09
N ASP A 283 1.50 15.93 -22.15
CA ASP A 283 1.38 17.18 -21.38
C ASP A 283 1.11 16.93 -19.89
N LYS A 284 0.32 15.89 -19.56
CA LYS A 284 -0.07 15.56 -18.18
C LYS A 284 0.78 14.41 -17.65
N ILE A 285 1.75 14.77 -16.82
CA ILE A 285 2.61 13.85 -16.09
C ILE A 285 2.71 14.35 -14.66
N ASP A 286 2.19 13.57 -13.72
CA ASP A 286 2.10 13.94 -12.31
C ASP A 286 3.06 13.13 -11.42
N GLY A 287 3.68 12.09 -11.95
CA GLY A 287 4.76 11.35 -11.31
C GLY A 287 5.47 10.40 -12.28
N PHE A 288 6.69 10.01 -11.96
CA PHE A 288 7.45 9.00 -12.71
C PHE A 288 7.67 7.77 -11.85
N ARG A 289 7.29 6.59 -12.34
CA ARG A 289 7.65 5.29 -11.75
C ARG A 289 8.88 4.75 -12.47
N VAL A 290 9.95 4.52 -11.71
CA VAL A 290 11.31 4.33 -12.23
C VAL A 290 11.90 3.02 -11.77
N GLY A 291 12.40 2.23 -12.72
CA GLY A 291 13.08 0.96 -12.48
C GLY A 291 12.74 -0.07 -13.55
N LEU A 292 13.75 -0.77 -14.08
CA LEU A 292 13.58 -1.77 -15.13
C LEU A 292 14.44 -3.00 -14.82
N GLY A 293 13.78 -4.12 -14.58
CA GLY A 293 14.45 -5.40 -14.33
C GLY A 293 15.00 -5.58 -12.91
N GLY A 294 14.90 -4.58 -12.02
CA GLY A 294 15.43 -4.66 -10.65
C GLY A 294 14.56 -5.43 -9.64
N GLY A 295 13.31 -5.76 -9.99
CA GLY A 295 12.40 -6.46 -9.09
C GLY A 295 12.95 -7.82 -8.64
N SER A 296 12.75 -8.21 -7.38
CA SER A 296 13.33 -9.44 -6.80
C SER A 296 12.87 -10.75 -7.43
N ILE A 297 11.80 -10.70 -8.23
CA ILE A 297 11.22 -11.82 -8.97
C ILE A 297 11.09 -11.49 -10.47
N CYS A 298 11.78 -10.44 -10.91
CA CYS A 298 11.88 -10.07 -12.30
C CYS A 298 13.11 -10.78 -12.88
N ILE A 299 12.92 -11.52 -13.95
CA ILE A 299 14.01 -12.15 -14.72
C ILE A 299 14.12 -11.57 -16.14
N THR A 300 13.61 -10.34 -16.33
CA THR A 300 13.74 -9.62 -17.61
C THR A 300 15.21 -9.48 -18.02
N PRO A 301 16.17 -9.16 -17.12
CA PRO A 301 17.58 -9.10 -17.48
C PRO A 301 18.13 -10.42 -18.04
N GLU A 302 17.79 -11.53 -17.41
CA GLU A 302 18.26 -12.88 -17.77
C GLU A 302 17.68 -13.33 -19.12
N VAL A 303 16.44 -12.93 -19.41
CA VAL A 303 15.73 -13.30 -20.64
C VAL A 303 16.07 -12.38 -21.80
N THR A 304 16.18 -11.07 -21.57
CA THR A 304 16.26 -10.06 -22.63
C THR A 304 17.63 -9.39 -22.74
N GLY A 305 18.47 -9.49 -21.72
CA GLY A 305 19.72 -8.72 -21.59
C GLY A 305 19.50 -7.24 -21.26
N VAL A 306 18.26 -6.78 -21.07
CA VAL A 306 17.93 -5.38 -20.81
C VAL A 306 17.72 -5.16 -19.31
N TYR A 307 18.54 -4.30 -18.72
CA TYR A 307 18.52 -3.99 -17.30
C TYR A 307 19.07 -2.59 -17.04
N MET A 308 18.56 -1.94 -16.00
CA MET A 308 19.19 -0.77 -15.43
C MET A 308 19.08 -0.81 -13.91
N PRO A 309 20.19 -0.67 -13.16
CA PRO A 309 20.13 -0.65 -11.71
C PRO A 309 19.20 0.47 -11.22
N THR A 310 18.26 0.14 -10.31
CA THR A 310 17.21 1.08 -9.88
C THR A 310 17.79 2.37 -9.31
N LEU A 311 18.85 2.29 -8.50
CA LEU A 311 19.50 3.46 -7.92
C LEU A 311 20.03 4.42 -9.00
N TYR A 312 20.64 3.88 -10.05
CA TYR A 312 21.14 4.66 -11.18
C TYR A 312 20.00 5.22 -12.05
N ALA A 313 18.97 4.41 -12.32
CA ALA A 313 17.78 4.82 -13.06
C ALA A 313 17.07 6.00 -12.37
N VAL A 314 16.95 5.96 -11.03
CA VAL A 314 16.39 7.05 -10.23
C VAL A 314 17.20 8.33 -10.40
N ALA A 315 18.53 8.24 -10.30
CA ALA A 315 19.40 9.41 -10.47
C ALA A 315 19.30 10.01 -11.89
N GLU A 316 19.25 9.17 -12.93
CA GLU A 316 19.09 9.59 -14.32
C GLU A 316 17.74 10.31 -14.55
N VAL A 317 16.65 9.74 -14.05
CA VAL A 317 15.33 10.34 -14.19
C VAL A 317 15.22 11.62 -13.37
N ARG A 318 15.77 11.66 -12.15
CA ARG A 318 15.79 12.88 -11.32
C ARG A 318 16.55 14.01 -12.00
N ASP A 319 17.76 13.75 -12.50
CA ASP A 319 18.57 14.76 -13.19
C ASP A 319 17.85 15.28 -14.45
N ALA A 320 17.14 14.41 -15.18
CA ALA A 320 16.31 14.82 -16.32
C ALA A 320 15.17 15.76 -15.89
N VAL A 321 14.44 15.39 -14.83
CA VAL A 321 13.35 16.19 -14.26
C VAL A 321 13.85 17.57 -13.80
N ASP A 322 15.01 17.62 -13.15
CA ASP A 322 15.66 18.86 -12.71
C ASP A 322 16.09 19.74 -13.88
N LYS A 323 16.74 19.17 -14.90
CA LYS A 323 17.16 19.90 -16.12
C LYS A 323 15.96 20.50 -16.87
N LEU A 324 14.83 19.81 -16.85
CA LEU A 324 13.57 20.26 -17.45
C LEU A 324 12.79 21.24 -16.54
N ASN A 325 13.32 21.58 -15.35
CA ASN A 325 12.68 22.43 -14.35
C ASN A 325 11.26 21.95 -13.97
N MET A 326 11.07 20.64 -13.93
CA MET A 326 9.79 20.03 -13.61
C MET A 326 9.69 19.74 -12.12
N ASN A 327 8.58 20.15 -11.51
CA ASN A 327 8.23 19.72 -10.16
C ASN A 327 7.39 18.43 -10.20
N VAL A 328 8.02 17.32 -10.64
CA VAL A 328 7.38 16.00 -10.72
C VAL A 328 8.11 15.01 -9.80
N PRO A 329 7.38 14.30 -8.92
CA PRO A 329 7.96 13.26 -8.07
C PRO A 329 8.49 12.05 -8.84
N VAL A 330 9.51 11.41 -8.27
CA VAL A 330 10.14 10.20 -8.81
C VAL A 330 9.95 9.06 -7.80
N ILE A 331 9.32 7.97 -8.23
CA ILE A 331 9.05 6.78 -7.41
C ILE A 331 10.04 5.68 -7.82
N ALA A 332 10.90 5.26 -6.90
CA ALA A 332 11.83 4.15 -7.12
C ALA A 332 11.11 2.80 -6.96
N ASP A 333 11.13 1.96 -7.99
CA ASP A 333 10.42 0.68 -8.01
C ASP A 333 11.36 -0.48 -8.41
N GLY A 334 11.44 -1.48 -7.54
CA GLY A 334 12.23 -2.68 -7.74
C GLY A 334 13.64 -2.63 -7.12
N GLY A 335 14.12 -3.79 -6.65
CA GLY A 335 15.48 -3.96 -6.12
C GLY A 335 15.66 -3.60 -4.64
N ILE A 336 14.65 -3.00 -4.01
CA ILE A 336 14.70 -2.54 -2.63
C ILE A 336 14.41 -3.70 -1.67
N ARG A 337 15.36 -3.99 -0.76
CA ARG A 337 15.29 -5.14 0.15
C ARG A 337 15.40 -4.76 1.63
N SER A 338 15.82 -3.54 1.93
CA SER A 338 16.07 -3.04 3.29
C SER A 338 15.75 -1.54 3.43
N SER A 339 15.65 -1.04 4.66
CA SER A 339 15.53 0.39 4.95
C SER A 339 16.73 1.19 4.45
N ALA A 340 17.93 0.60 4.43
CA ALA A 340 19.11 1.22 3.85
C ALA A 340 18.95 1.47 2.34
N ASP A 341 18.32 0.55 1.61
CA ASP A 341 18.05 0.72 0.17
C ASP A 341 17.02 1.81 -0.10
N ILE A 342 16.02 1.93 0.78
CA ILE A 342 15.05 3.03 0.75
C ILE A 342 15.79 4.36 0.92
N MET A 343 16.63 4.48 1.96
CA MET A 343 17.43 5.69 2.20
C MET A 343 18.35 6.03 1.02
N ARG A 344 18.98 5.02 0.40
CA ARG A 344 19.81 5.21 -0.80
C ARG A 344 18.99 5.71 -1.99
N ALA A 345 17.80 5.16 -2.22
CA ALA A 345 16.90 5.60 -3.29
C ALA A 345 16.47 7.07 -3.09
N LEU A 346 16.09 7.43 -1.87
CA LEU A 346 15.74 8.81 -1.52
C LEU A 346 16.93 9.75 -1.72
N ALA A 347 18.12 9.36 -1.25
CA ALA A 347 19.35 10.13 -1.43
C ALA A 347 19.78 10.29 -2.91
N ALA A 348 19.40 9.34 -3.77
CA ALA A 348 19.62 9.41 -5.22
C ALA A 348 18.60 10.30 -5.95
N GLY A 349 17.56 10.78 -5.25
CA GLY A 349 16.58 11.72 -5.80
C GLY A 349 15.16 11.16 -5.96
N ALA A 350 14.88 9.95 -5.45
CA ALA A 350 13.49 9.49 -5.35
C ALA A 350 12.73 10.34 -4.32
N SER A 351 11.47 10.65 -4.64
CA SER A 351 10.52 11.24 -3.70
C SER A 351 9.90 10.16 -2.80
N SER A 352 9.68 8.97 -3.34
CA SER A 352 9.16 7.82 -2.59
C SER A 352 9.64 6.51 -3.18
N VAL A 353 9.42 5.41 -2.47
CA VAL A 353 9.72 4.05 -2.91
C VAL A 353 8.45 3.22 -3.11
N MET A 354 8.50 2.27 -4.03
CA MET A 354 7.45 1.29 -4.28
C MET A 354 7.96 -0.09 -3.90
N LEU A 355 7.33 -0.71 -2.89
CA LEU A 355 7.79 -1.93 -2.28
C LEU A 355 6.90 -3.12 -2.67
N GLY A 356 7.51 -4.15 -3.26
CA GLY A 356 6.89 -5.45 -3.50
C GLY A 356 7.32 -6.47 -2.45
N TYR A 357 8.55 -6.97 -2.57
CA TYR A 357 9.12 -8.05 -1.74
C TYR A 357 9.10 -7.79 -0.23
N MET A 358 9.37 -6.55 0.18
CA MET A 358 9.36 -6.19 1.60
C MET A 358 7.97 -6.39 2.20
N LEU A 359 6.91 -6.15 1.42
CA LEU A 359 5.51 -6.22 1.86
C LEU A 359 4.83 -7.56 1.54
N ALA A 360 5.30 -8.33 0.56
CA ALA A 360 4.65 -9.57 0.09
C ALA A 360 4.43 -10.65 1.18
N GLY A 361 5.30 -10.69 2.19
CA GLY A 361 5.21 -11.65 3.30
C GLY A 361 4.27 -11.21 4.44
N THR A 362 3.68 -10.02 4.36
CA THR A 362 2.86 -9.46 5.45
C THR A 362 1.46 -10.08 5.50
N GLU A 363 0.77 -9.97 6.64
CA GLU A 363 -0.61 -10.44 6.79
C GLU A 363 -1.54 -9.81 5.75
N GLU A 364 -1.41 -8.50 5.52
CA GLU A 364 -2.25 -7.67 4.67
C GLU A 364 -1.98 -7.82 3.17
N ALA A 365 -0.89 -8.49 2.78
CA ALA A 365 -0.63 -8.82 1.39
C ALA A 365 -1.69 -9.80 0.83
N SER A 366 -2.11 -9.65 -0.42
CA SER A 366 -3.24 -10.42 -0.99
C SER A 366 -3.06 -11.94 -1.02
N ALA A 367 -1.82 -12.41 -1.06
CA ALA A 367 -1.55 -13.85 -1.13
C ALA A 367 -2.02 -14.58 0.14
N PRO A 368 -2.50 -15.83 0.06
CA PRO A 368 -2.85 -16.59 1.26
C PRO A 368 -1.61 -17.07 2.02
N LYS A 369 -1.76 -17.34 3.32
CA LYS A 369 -0.73 -18.04 4.11
C LYS A 369 -0.71 -19.51 3.74
N ILE A 370 0.48 -20.05 3.49
CA ILE A 370 0.72 -21.48 3.28
C ILE A 370 1.71 -22.00 4.31
N ARG A 371 1.54 -23.24 4.74
CA ARG A 371 2.47 -23.91 5.66
C ARG A 371 3.33 -24.89 4.88
N VAL A 372 4.65 -24.74 4.96
CA VAL A 372 5.62 -25.64 4.34
C VAL A 372 6.54 -26.15 5.44
N GLY A 373 6.40 -27.43 5.78
CA GLY A 373 7.05 -28.00 6.97
C GLY A 373 6.63 -27.29 8.25
N GLY A 374 7.60 -26.81 9.03
CA GLY A 374 7.38 -26.06 10.27
C GLY A 374 7.22 -24.55 10.11
N SER A 375 7.34 -24.01 8.89
CA SER A 375 7.37 -22.56 8.63
C SER A 375 6.15 -22.10 7.82
N VAL A 376 5.78 -20.83 8.00
CA VAL A 376 4.68 -20.18 7.28
C VAL A 376 5.25 -19.27 6.21
N TYR A 377 4.72 -19.37 5.00
CA TYR A 377 5.11 -18.60 3.83
C TYR A 377 3.90 -17.97 3.16
N LYS A 378 4.15 -17.04 2.25
CA LYS A 378 3.16 -16.51 1.31
C LYS A 378 3.68 -16.64 -0.12
N PRO A 379 2.83 -17.04 -1.10
CA PRO A 379 3.19 -16.98 -2.51
C PRO A 379 3.57 -15.57 -2.94
N TYR A 380 4.59 -15.46 -3.78
CA TYR A 380 5.03 -14.19 -4.36
C TYR A 380 5.45 -14.42 -5.82
N ARG A 381 4.87 -13.66 -6.75
CA ARG A 381 5.10 -13.87 -8.19
C ARG A 381 5.12 -12.59 -9.01
N GLY A 382 5.90 -12.61 -10.08
CA GLY A 382 6.06 -11.47 -10.97
C GLY A 382 4.86 -11.34 -11.88
N MET A 383 4.44 -10.12 -12.20
CA MET A 383 3.30 -9.91 -13.11
C MET A 383 3.57 -10.36 -14.57
N ALA A 384 4.83 -10.68 -14.88
CA ALA A 384 5.28 -11.31 -16.12
C ALA A 384 5.60 -12.81 -15.98
N SER A 385 5.20 -13.45 -14.88
CA SER A 385 5.25 -14.91 -14.70
C SER A 385 4.11 -15.62 -15.44
N ILE A 386 4.25 -16.93 -15.69
CA ILE A 386 3.26 -17.70 -16.45
C ILE A 386 1.88 -17.66 -15.76
N SER A 387 1.81 -17.97 -14.46
CA SER A 387 0.50 -18.01 -13.78
C SER A 387 -0.15 -16.62 -13.67
N ALA A 388 0.65 -15.55 -13.56
CA ALA A 388 0.13 -14.19 -13.61
C ALA A 388 -0.36 -13.81 -15.02
N ILE A 389 0.33 -14.28 -16.07
CA ILE A 389 -0.05 -14.08 -17.48
C ILE A 389 -1.34 -14.84 -17.81
N GLU A 390 -1.50 -16.08 -17.32
CA GLU A 390 -2.69 -16.91 -17.56
C GLU A 390 -3.96 -16.32 -16.95
N LEU A 391 -3.86 -15.69 -15.79
CA LEU A 391 -4.98 -14.99 -15.16
C LEU A 391 -5.34 -13.67 -15.84
N ARG A 392 -4.55 -13.16 -16.78
CA ARG A 392 -4.66 -11.77 -17.27
C ARG A 392 -6.08 -11.37 -17.67
N TYR A 393 -6.66 -10.52 -16.84
CA TYR A 393 -7.91 -9.80 -17.11
C TYR A 393 -7.71 -8.42 -17.77
N ALA A 394 -6.46 -7.98 -17.95
CA ALA A 394 -6.13 -6.66 -18.47
C ALA A 394 -5.62 -6.70 -19.92
N VAL A 395 -6.16 -5.81 -20.77
CA VAL A 395 -5.73 -5.65 -22.16
C VAL A 395 -4.37 -4.96 -22.20
N ASP A 396 -3.37 -5.63 -22.76
CA ASP A 396 -1.99 -5.12 -22.88
C ASP A 396 -1.46 -5.34 -24.30
N ARG A 397 -0.38 -4.66 -24.70
CA ARG A 397 0.34 -4.94 -25.97
C ARG A 397 0.72 -6.41 -26.11
N TYR A 398 0.93 -7.09 -24.97
CA TYR A 398 1.28 -8.50 -24.88
C TYR A 398 0.08 -9.45 -24.80
N SER A 399 -1.16 -8.95 -24.93
CA SER A 399 -2.39 -9.76 -24.91
C SER A 399 -2.61 -10.59 -26.20
N ARG A 400 -1.98 -10.19 -27.32
CA ARG A 400 -1.90 -11.01 -28.54
C ARG A 400 -0.73 -11.98 -28.40
N ARG A 401 -0.92 -13.25 -28.76
CA ARG A 401 -0.06 -14.48 -28.71
C ARG A 401 1.45 -14.37 -29.05
N THR A 402 2.10 -13.24 -28.81
CA THR A 402 3.44 -12.87 -29.32
C THR A 402 4.54 -12.99 -28.27
N LYS A 403 4.19 -13.06 -26.97
CA LYS A 403 5.17 -13.30 -25.90
C LYS A 403 4.86 -14.64 -25.22
N GLN A 404 5.59 -15.69 -25.60
CA GLN A 404 5.53 -17.02 -24.94
C GLN A 404 6.60 -17.19 -23.86
N VAL A 405 7.48 -16.20 -23.68
CA VAL A 405 8.58 -16.26 -22.72
C VAL A 405 8.23 -15.43 -21.49
N ALA A 406 8.21 -16.08 -20.33
CA ALA A 406 7.98 -15.43 -19.05
C ALA A 406 9.21 -14.64 -18.62
N GLU A 407 8.98 -13.44 -18.09
CA GLU A 407 10.02 -12.53 -17.58
C GLU A 407 9.90 -12.32 -16.07
N GLY A 408 9.06 -13.10 -15.41
CA GLY A 408 8.91 -13.14 -13.96
C GLY A 408 8.94 -14.57 -13.44
N ILE A 409 9.45 -14.73 -12.22
CA ILE A 409 9.46 -15.99 -11.49
C ILE A 409 8.39 -16.01 -10.41
N GLU A 410 8.17 -17.20 -9.86
CA GLU A 410 7.25 -17.48 -8.78
C GLU A 410 8.02 -18.14 -7.65
N GLY A 411 7.68 -17.78 -6.42
CA GLY A 411 8.36 -18.31 -5.25
C GLY A 411 7.56 -18.09 -3.98
N LEU A 412 8.20 -18.43 -2.87
CA LEU A 412 7.65 -18.27 -1.53
C LEU A 412 8.48 -17.27 -0.75
N VAL A 413 7.80 -16.36 -0.07
CA VAL A 413 8.44 -15.45 0.89
C VAL A 413 8.04 -15.84 2.32
N PRO A 414 8.96 -15.79 3.29
CA PRO A 414 8.62 -16.04 4.68
C PRO A 414 7.51 -15.10 5.15
N TYR A 415 6.62 -15.59 6.01
CA TYR A 415 5.65 -14.74 6.68
C TYR A 415 6.35 -13.76 7.61
N LYS A 416 6.02 -12.47 7.48
CA LYS A 416 6.69 -11.35 8.16
C LYS A 416 5.85 -10.71 9.27
N GLY A 417 4.64 -11.20 9.52
CA GLY A 417 3.71 -10.55 10.45
C GLY A 417 2.93 -9.41 9.78
N SER A 418 2.44 -8.47 10.57
CA SER A 418 1.63 -7.34 10.08
C SER A 418 2.48 -6.28 9.41
N VAL A 419 1.98 -5.68 8.31
CA VAL A 419 2.63 -4.58 7.59
C VAL A 419 2.87 -3.37 8.48
N TYR A 420 2.01 -3.13 9.47
CA TYR A 420 2.18 -2.05 10.45
C TYR A 420 3.51 -2.17 11.20
N LYS A 421 3.90 -3.40 11.55
CA LYS A 421 5.19 -3.65 12.21
C LYS A 421 6.34 -3.45 11.24
N ILE A 422 6.23 -3.98 10.02
CA ILE A 422 7.28 -3.86 9.00
C ILE A 422 7.53 -2.41 8.61
N VAL A 423 6.48 -1.61 8.44
CA VAL A 423 6.60 -0.18 8.10
C VAL A 423 7.15 0.63 9.28
N GLN A 424 6.82 0.27 10.52
CA GLN A 424 7.42 0.92 11.70
C GLN A 424 8.92 0.57 11.88
N GLU A 425 9.35 -0.61 11.45
CA GLU A 425 10.77 -1.02 11.45
C GLU A 425 11.58 -0.34 10.34
N ILE A 426 10.93 0.08 9.26
CA ILE A 426 11.55 0.81 8.13
C ILE A 426 11.73 2.27 8.52
#